data_AF-A0A327Y430-F1
#
_entry.id   AF-A0A327Y430-F1
#
_cell.length_a   1.000
_cell.length_b   1.000
_cell.length_c   1.000
_cell.angle_alpha   90.00
_cell.angle_beta   90.00
_cell.angle_gamma   90.00
#
_symmetry.space_group_name_H-M   'P 1'
#
loop_
_entity.id
_entity.type
_entity.pdbx_description
1 polymer ?
#
loop_
_entity_poly.entity_id
_entity_poly.type
_entity_poly.pdbx_seq_one_letter_code
_entity_poly.pdbx_strand_id
1 'polypeptide(L)'
;MRFFLMTTMAGGLLAGATQAQELFVPTIQARQIDGSYNAYPIKGTEAGMLRSDCDRQARTWEQKNRTAIRAADSAMSSPGNGDAVEVICKLKQP
;
A
#
# COMPACT_ATOMS: atom_id res chain seq x y z
N MET A 1 56.38 33.71 -12.83
CA MET A 1 55.46 33.68 -11.65
C MET A 1 54.02 33.67 -12.15
N ARG A 2 53.13 32.92 -11.45
CA ARG A 2 51.73 32.53 -11.78
C ARG A 2 51.65 31.31 -12.73
N PHE A 3 51.55 30.04 -12.32
CA PHE A 3 50.76 29.28 -11.32
C PHE A 3 49.26 29.10 -11.65
N PHE A 4 48.83 27.83 -11.50
CA PHE A 4 47.48 27.20 -11.45
C PHE A 4 46.94 26.54 -12.74
N LEU A 5 47.01 25.21 -12.87
CA LEU A 5 46.15 24.11 -12.31
C LEU A 5 44.85 23.93 -13.14
N MET A 6 44.75 22.90 -13.97
CA MET A 6 44.18 21.57 -13.66
C MET A 6 42.81 21.65 -12.97
N THR A 7 41.72 21.30 -13.67
CA THR A 7 40.68 20.40 -13.14
C THR A 7 39.91 19.73 -14.27
N THR A 8 40.24 18.46 -14.49
CA THR A 8 39.45 17.46 -15.19
C THR A 8 38.09 17.34 -14.49
N MET A 9 37.00 17.83 -15.09
CA MET A 9 35.66 17.43 -14.63
C MET A 9 35.28 16.13 -15.30
N ALA A 10 35.88 15.05 -14.79
CA ALA A 10 35.28 13.72 -14.85
C ALA A 10 34.10 13.68 -13.88
N GLY A 11 33.02 14.39 -14.24
CA GLY A 11 31.74 14.32 -13.56
C GLY A 11 30.97 13.13 -14.10
N GLY A 12 31.44 11.92 -13.82
CA GLY A 12 30.65 10.71 -14.02
C GLY A 12 29.37 10.87 -13.21
N LEU A 13 28.29 11.19 -13.90
CA LEU A 13 26.94 11.04 -13.41
C LEU A 13 26.79 9.57 -13.05
N LEU A 14 27.08 9.23 -11.79
CA LEU A 14 26.45 8.11 -11.11
C LEU A 14 24.96 8.47 -11.01
N ALA A 15 24.28 8.40 -12.16
CA ALA A 15 22.86 8.19 -12.25
C ALA A 15 22.60 6.76 -11.75
N GLY A 16 22.87 6.54 -10.47
CA GLY A 16 22.27 5.47 -9.72
C GLY A 16 20.80 5.81 -9.68
N ALA A 17 20.04 5.26 -10.62
CA ALA A 17 18.59 5.19 -10.52
C ALA A 17 18.29 4.46 -9.21
N THR A 18 18.18 5.19 -8.11
CA THR A 18 17.51 4.70 -6.91
C THR A 18 16.08 4.50 -7.35
N GLN A 19 15.75 3.29 -7.78
CA GLN A 19 14.36 2.86 -7.89
C GLN A 19 13.80 3.05 -6.48
N ALA A 20 13.07 4.15 -6.29
CA ALA A 20 12.29 4.34 -5.08
C ALA A 20 11.40 3.10 -4.99
N GLN A 21 11.70 2.21 -4.06
CA GLN A 21 10.95 0.98 -3.92
C GLN A 21 9.51 1.37 -3.64
N GLU A 22 8.60 0.94 -4.51
CA GLU A 22 7.18 1.20 -4.34
C GLU A 22 6.73 0.52 -3.04
N LEU A 23 6.39 1.34 -2.05
CA LEU A 23 5.87 0.87 -0.78
C LEU A 23 4.34 0.81 -0.86
N PHE A 24 3.77 -0.21 -0.23
CA PHE A 24 2.35 -0.46 -0.19
C PHE A 24 1.85 -0.44 1.25
N VAL A 25 0.62 0.01 1.45
CA VAL A 25 -0.09 0.01 2.73
C VAL A 25 -1.32 -0.89 2.59
N PRO A 26 -1.43 -1.99 3.35
CA PRO A 26 -2.63 -2.80 3.36
C PRO A 26 -3.78 -1.97 3.92
N THR A 27 -4.88 -1.91 3.16
CA THR A 27 -6.00 -0.99 3.37
C THR A 27 -7.29 -1.78 3.32
N ILE A 28 -8.07 -1.69 4.37
CA ILE A 28 -9.42 -2.24 4.46
C ILE A 28 -10.35 -1.33 3.64
N GLN A 29 -11.04 -1.88 2.67
CA GLN A 29 -12.15 -1.24 1.99
C GLN A 29 -13.46 -1.79 2.55
N ALA A 30 -14.18 -0.96 3.28
CA ALA A 30 -15.50 -1.29 3.81
C ALA A 30 -16.57 -0.62 2.95
N ARG A 31 -17.41 -1.45 2.33
CA ARG A 31 -18.55 -0.98 1.53
C ARG A 31 -19.62 -0.37 2.43
N GLN A 32 -20.26 0.69 1.94
CA GLN A 32 -21.39 1.35 2.58
C GLN A 32 -22.71 0.91 1.91
N ILE A 33 -23.83 1.22 2.57
CA ILE A 33 -25.18 0.87 2.08
C ILE A 33 -25.49 1.53 0.73
N ASP A 34 -24.94 2.72 0.48
CA ASP A 34 -25.07 3.44 -0.80
C ASP A 34 -24.17 2.88 -1.92
N GLY A 35 -23.39 1.84 -1.63
CA GLY A 35 -22.47 1.19 -2.57
C GLY A 35 -21.09 1.83 -2.67
N SER A 36 -20.84 2.96 -1.99
CA SER A 36 -19.51 3.55 -1.91
C SER A 36 -18.60 2.77 -0.95
N TYR A 37 -17.30 3.10 -0.93
CA TYR A 37 -16.31 2.45 -0.07
C TYR A 37 -15.58 3.46 0.80
N ASN A 38 -15.48 3.14 2.09
CA ASN A 38 -14.52 3.78 2.98
C ASN A 38 -13.23 2.96 3.01
N ALA A 39 -12.09 3.65 3.01
CA ALA A 39 -10.78 3.03 3.03
C ALA A 39 -10.04 3.36 4.33
N TYR A 40 -9.56 2.33 5.03
CA TYR A 40 -8.85 2.46 6.29
C TYR A 40 -7.53 1.67 6.24
N PRO A 41 -6.35 2.32 6.39
CA PRO A 41 -5.10 1.60 6.48
C PRO A 41 -5.10 0.69 7.73
N ILE A 42 -4.51 -0.50 7.61
CA ILE A 42 -4.33 -1.35 8.78
C ILE A 42 -3.35 -0.67 9.73
N LYS A 43 -3.77 -0.50 10.99
CA LYS A 43 -2.95 0.17 12.00
C LYS A 43 -1.57 -0.46 12.14
N GLY A 44 -0.53 0.38 12.19
CA GLY A 44 0.87 -0.03 12.32
C GLY A 44 1.54 -0.39 10.99
N THR A 45 0.88 -0.15 9.86
CA THR A 45 1.41 -0.40 8.51
C THR A 45 1.61 0.88 7.68
N GLU A 46 1.43 2.05 8.29
CA GLU A 46 1.42 3.37 7.64
C GLU A 46 2.78 3.75 7.06
N ALA A 47 3.86 3.18 7.60
CA ALA A 47 5.21 3.36 7.06
C ALA A 47 5.35 2.80 5.63
N GLY A 48 4.44 1.91 5.22
CA GLY A 48 4.51 1.17 3.97
C GLY A 48 5.45 -0.03 4.08
N MET A 49 5.21 -1.02 3.22
CA MET A 49 6.00 -2.24 3.12
C MET A 49 6.09 -2.72 1.68
N LEU A 50 6.95 -3.70 1.41
CA LEU A 50 7.01 -4.31 0.08
C LEU A 50 5.70 -4.99 -0.27
N ARG A 51 5.39 -5.12 -1.57
CA ARG A 51 4.14 -5.71 -2.05
C ARG A 51 3.85 -7.09 -1.44
N SER A 52 4.85 -7.96 -1.40
CA SER A 52 4.74 -9.32 -0.84
C SER A 52 4.39 -9.32 0.66
N ASP A 53 4.96 -8.39 1.43
CA ASP A 53 4.67 -8.22 2.85
C ASP A 53 3.26 -7.66 3.06
N CYS A 54 2.85 -6.72 2.19
CA CYS A 54 1.51 -6.16 2.20
C CYS A 54 0.46 -7.26 1.95
N ASP A 55 0.65 -8.08 0.92
CA ASP A 55 -0.26 -9.19 0.61
C ASP A 55 -0.30 -10.22 1.76
N ARG A 56 0.84 -10.47 2.43
CA ARG A 56 0.90 -11.35 3.61
C ARG A 56 0.14 -10.75 4.79
N GLN A 57 0.29 -9.47 5.06
CA GLN A 57 -0.44 -8.80 6.14
C GLN A 57 -1.93 -8.70 5.88
N ALA A 58 -2.32 -8.41 4.63
CA ALA A 58 -3.72 -8.40 4.21
C ALA A 58 -4.39 -9.75 4.54
N ARG A 59 -3.80 -10.86 4.06
CA ARG A 59 -4.30 -12.22 4.34
C ARG A 59 -4.34 -12.54 5.84
N THR A 60 -3.30 -12.14 6.58
CA THR A 60 -3.24 -12.37 8.04
C THR A 60 -4.37 -11.64 8.76
N TRP A 61 -4.64 -10.40 8.35
CA TRP A 61 -5.73 -9.59 8.92
C TRP A 61 -7.09 -10.18 8.56
N GLU A 62 -7.31 -10.56 7.30
CA GLU A 62 -8.56 -11.20 6.85
C GLU A 62 -8.84 -12.48 7.65
N GLN A 63 -7.83 -13.33 7.84
CA GLN A 63 -7.97 -14.56 8.64
C GLN A 63 -8.35 -14.27 10.09
N LYS A 64 -7.72 -13.27 10.72
CA LYS A 64 -8.02 -12.86 12.11
C LYS A 64 -9.43 -12.29 12.25
N ASN A 65 -9.94 -11.63 11.21
CA ASN A 65 -11.23 -10.92 11.24
C ASN A 65 -12.34 -11.63 10.47
N ARG A 66 -12.10 -12.86 9.99
CA ARG A 66 -13.01 -13.62 9.12
C ARG A 66 -14.45 -13.68 9.60
N THR A 67 -14.67 -13.84 10.91
CA THR A 67 -16.02 -13.88 11.49
C THR A 67 -16.73 -12.53 11.37
N ALA A 68 -16.02 -11.42 11.60
CA ALA A 68 -16.57 -10.08 11.46
C ALA A 68 -16.86 -9.72 10.00
N ILE A 69 -15.97 -10.12 9.08
CA ILE A 69 -16.17 -9.97 7.63
C ILE A 69 -17.45 -10.67 7.19
N ARG A 70 -17.61 -11.96 7.54
CA ARG A 70 -18.83 -12.73 7.22
C ARG A 70 -20.10 -12.13 7.81
N ALA A 71 -20.03 -11.58 9.01
CA ALA A 71 -21.16 -10.89 9.62
C ALA A 71 -21.52 -9.60 8.85
N ALA A 72 -20.52 -8.85 8.40
CA ALA A 72 -20.71 -7.66 7.56
C ALA A 72 -21.30 -8.03 6.19
N ASP A 73 -20.78 -9.08 5.54
CA ASP A 73 -21.34 -9.61 4.28
C ASP A 73 -22.80 -10.00 4.45
N SER A 74 -23.12 -10.71 5.54
CA SER A 74 -24.49 -11.13 5.84
C SER A 74 -25.42 -9.93 6.09
N ALA A 75 -24.93 -8.89 6.76
CA ALA A 75 -25.70 -7.67 7.02
C ALA A 75 -25.91 -6.82 5.76
N MET A 76 -24.99 -6.87 4.80
CA MET A 76 -25.07 -6.14 3.54
C MET A 76 -25.65 -6.95 2.38
N SER A 77 -26.12 -8.17 2.65
CA SER A 77 -26.74 -9.10 1.69
C SER A 77 -27.71 -8.40 0.74
N SER A 78 -27.22 -8.09 -0.45
CA SER A 78 -28.02 -7.75 -1.62
C SER A 78 -27.48 -8.57 -2.78
N PRO A 79 -28.32 -9.34 -3.49
CA PRO A 79 -27.88 -10.16 -4.60
C PRO A 79 -27.14 -9.32 -5.65
N GLY A 80 -25.95 -9.76 -6.06
CA GLY A 80 -25.16 -9.13 -7.13
C GLY A 80 -24.14 -8.08 -6.70
N ASN A 81 -23.98 -7.82 -5.40
CA ASN A 81 -22.94 -6.93 -4.91
C ASN A 81 -21.74 -7.71 -4.35
N GLY A 82 -20.53 -7.22 -4.60
CA GLY A 82 -19.28 -7.80 -4.09
C GLY A 82 -19.16 -7.78 -2.56
N ASP A 83 -18.00 -8.23 -2.07
CA ASP A 83 -17.74 -8.41 -0.63
C ASP A 83 -17.92 -7.10 0.16
N ALA A 84 -18.45 -7.22 1.39
CA ALA A 84 -18.66 -6.09 2.29
C ALA A 84 -17.36 -5.43 2.73
N VAL A 85 -16.34 -6.25 2.88
CA VAL A 85 -15.03 -5.86 3.38
C VAL A 85 -13.99 -6.57 2.54
N GLU A 86 -13.16 -5.79 1.87
CA GLU A 86 -11.98 -6.26 1.15
C GLU A 86 -10.72 -5.68 1.78
N VAL A 87 -9.59 -6.38 1.68
CA VAL A 87 -8.29 -5.81 2.04
C VAL A 87 -7.41 -5.74 0.82
N ILE A 88 -7.00 -4.52 0.44
CA ILE A 88 -6.18 -4.30 -0.74
C ILE A 88 -4.85 -3.64 -0.40
N CYS A 89 -3.83 -3.86 -1.22
CA CYS A 89 -2.54 -3.20 -1.12
C CYS A 89 -2.53 -1.93 -1.97
N LYS A 90 -2.71 -0.76 -1.32
CA LYS A 90 -2.62 0.55 -1.99
C LYS A 90 -1.17 1.03 -2.00
N LEU A 91 -0.76 1.69 -3.08
CA LEU A 91 0.51 2.42 -3.11
C LEU A 91 0.52 3.46 -1.99
N LYS A 92 1.62 3.52 -1.24
CA LYS A 92 1.83 4.53 -0.22
C LYS A 92 1.90 5.89 -0.89
N GLN A 93 0.93 6.75 -0.58
CA GLN A 93 0.97 8.15 -1.03
C GLN A 93 2.02 8.92 -0.20
N PRO A 94 2.77 9.83 -0.83
CA PRO A 94 3.81 10.61 -0.17
C PRO A 94 3.27 11.54 0.91
#